data_AF-A0A7C4QE43-F1
#
_entry.id   AF-A0A7C4QE43-F1
#
_cell.length_a   1.000
_cell.length_b   1.000
_cell.length_c   1.000
_cell.angle_alpha   90.00
_cell.angle_beta   90.00
_cell.angle_gamma   90.00
#
_symmetry.space_group_name_H-M   'P 1'
#
loop_
_entity.id
_entity.type
_entity.pdbx_description
1 polymer ?
#
loop_
_entity_poly.entity_id
_entity_poly.type
_entity_poly.pdbx_seq_one_letter_code
_entity_poly.pdbx_strand_id
1 'polypeptide(L)'
;MDAAPPPGLLSQAIHYVQLGQVARARSLLLRVVQAEPDNELAWLWLAETESTFEDRLHALEQALRVNPANAPVQRRYAQLQVEWQAHQRQVQAETEAAQARRAAEVETRLAQARAALRAGRRDEARETLLALVAVDERCEAAWWLLSELVPDVRDQITALENVLTLNPQHAEARRRLEDRQHLANNPLELGKLLEARGQLDQAIEAYLRASVHAEAPLVRAEAARRLEAAQHQRHTKPIRVIAPNLTLARLTAGPVVLYALILFLQSGLNPLRAPPLLALGSLGVILSGFMLTLAGTEPRHPGWIRWFGAPGAPGERLARVVVWSAGAAVLALVYLYFVLSALERLLGLWAQFPS
;
A
#
# COMPACT_ATOMS: atom_id res chain seq x y z
N MET A 1 28.35 -56.74 25.47
CA MET A 1 28.96 -58.00 25.00
C MET A 1 28.94 -57.90 23.48
N ASP A 2 29.88 -57.14 22.93
CA ASP A 2 29.98 -56.95 21.49
C ASP A 2 30.82 -58.09 20.93
N ALA A 3 30.13 -59.07 20.37
CA ALA A 3 30.75 -60.22 19.74
C ALA A 3 31.57 -59.74 18.55
N ALA A 4 32.83 -60.20 18.47
CA ALA A 4 33.65 -60.05 17.28
C ALA A 4 32.84 -60.47 16.03
N PRO A 5 32.95 -59.73 14.92
CA PRO A 5 32.18 -60.02 13.71
C PRO A 5 32.49 -61.44 13.26
N PRO A 6 31.49 -62.21 12.80
CA PRO A 6 31.73 -63.56 12.32
C PRO A 6 32.81 -63.55 11.23
N PRO A 7 33.79 -64.48 11.28
CA PRO A 7 34.88 -64.52 10.32
C PRO A 7 34.32 -64.60 8.89
N GLY A 8 34.76 -63.67 8.03
CA GLY A 8 34.32 -63.55 6.63
C GLY A 8 33.26 -62.46 6.35
N LEU A 9 32.83 -61.68 7.35
CA LEU A 9 31.84 -60.60 7.15
C LEU A 9 32.31 -59.54 6.13
N LEU A 10 33.61 -59.19 6.13
CA LEU A 10 34.21 -58.31 5.11
C LEU A 10 34.14 -58.93 3.71
N SER A 11 34.50 -60.20 3.54
CA SER A 11 34.42 -60.90 2.25
C SER A 11 32.98 -60.96 1.72
N GLN A 12 32.02 -61.17 2.62
CA GLN A 12 30.59 -61.14 2.29
C GLN A 12 30.15 -59.73 1.85
N ALA A 13 30.62 -58.68 2.52
CA ALA A 13 30.31 -57.31 2.15
C ALA A 13 30.86 -56.95 0.75
N ILE A 14 32.11 -57.34 0.46
CA ILE A 14 32.74 -57.16 -0.86
C ILE A 14 31.95 -57.90 -1.95
N HIS A 15 31.48 -59.12 -1.67
CA HIS A 15 30.62 -59.85 -2.60
C HIS A 15 29.33 -59.08 -2.92
N TYR A 16 28.70 -58.47 -1.91
CA TYR A 16 27.52 -57.62 -2.14
C TYR A 16 27.84 -56.35 -2.93
N VAL A 17 29.03 -55.76 -2.78
CA VAL A 17 29.49 -54.64 -3.65
C VAL A 17 29.58 -55.11 -5.10
N GLN A 18 30.20 -56.27 -5.35
CA GLN A 18 30.35 -56.85 -6.70
C GLN A 18 29.01 -57.18 -7.36
N LEU A 19 28.01 -57.58 -6.56
CA LEU A 19 26.63 -57.82 -7.02
C LEU A 19 25.82 -56.52 -7.22
N GLY A 20 26.40 -55.34 -6.99
CA GLY A 20 25.71 -54.05 -7.07
C GLY A 20 24.72 -53.80 -5.92
N GLN A 21 24.70 -54.63 -4.87
CA GLN A 21 23.82 -54.49 -3.71
C GLN A 21 24.41 -53.51 -2.69
N VAL A 22 24.63 -52.26 -3.11
CA VAL A 22 25.39 -51.23 -2.38
C VAL A 22 24.85 -50.97 -0.97
N ALA A 23 23.53 -50.90 -0.78
CA ALA A 23 22.93 -50.66 0.54
C ALA A 23 23.20 -51.80 1.53
N ARG A 24 23.13 -53.05 1.06
CA ARG A 24 23.44 -54.24 1.88
C ARG A 24 24.93 -54.30 2.19
N ALA A 25 25.77 -54.05 1.20
CA ALA A 25 27.22 -53.97 1.39
C ALA A 25 27.60 -52.91 2.43
N ARG A 26 27.05 -51.69 2.31
CA ARG A 26 27.27 -50.59 3.26
C ARG A 26 26.91 -50.99 4.69
N SER A 27 25.75 -51.61 4.88
CA SER A 27 25.30 -52.06 6.22
C SER A 27 26.26 -53.08 6.86
N LEU A 28 26.86 -53.96 6.05
CA LEU A 28 27.84 -54.94 6.52
C LEU A 28 29.19 -54.27 6.77
N LEU A 29 29.65 -53.40 5.88
CA LEU A 29 30.90 -52.64 6.04
C LEU A 29 30.89 -51.77 7.30
N LEU A 30 29.77 -51.10 7.60
CA LEU A 30 29.60 -50.34 8.84
C LEU A 30 29.77 -51.20 10.10
N ARG A 31 29.25 -52.44 10.08
CA ARG A 31 29.44 -53.39 11.18
C ARG A 31 30.89 -53.87 11.29
N VAL A 32 31.58 -54.05 10.15
CA VAL A 32 33.01 -54.39 10.15
C VAL A 32 33.83 -53.26 10.77
N VAL A 33 33.67 -52.02 10.31
CA VAL A 33 34.48 -50.89 10.83
C VAL A 33 34.14 -50.52 12.27
N GLN A 34 32.93 -50.82 12.76
CA GLN A 34 32.58 -50.66 14.17
C GLN A 34 33.32 -51.65 15.07
N ALA A 35 33.47 -52.90 14.62
CA ALA A 35 34.14 -53.93 15.41
C ALA A 35 35.66 -53.98 15.19
N GLU A 36 36.12 -53.58 14.01
CA GLU A 36 37.53 -53.47 13.63
C GLU A 36 37.82 -52.06 13.07
N PRO A 37 37.95 -51.04 13.94
CA PRO A 37 38.17 -49.65 13.51
C PRO A 37 39.48 -49.43 12.77
N ASP A 38 40.45 -50.33 12.93
CA ASP A 38 41.76 -50.27 12.28
C ASP A 38 41.84 -51.13 11.00
N ASN A 39 40.71 -51.59 10.46
CA ASN A 39 40.66 -52.32 9.20
C ASN A 39 40.61 -51.37 8.00
N GLU A 40 41.78 -51.05 7.44
CA GLU A 40 41.92 -50.15 6.27
C GLU A 40 41.03 -50.58 5.08
N LEU A 41 41.04 -51.87 4.75
CA LEU A 41 40.32 -52.39 3.59
C LEU A 41 38.80 -52.20 3.74
N ALA A 42 38.28 -52.38 4.95
CA ALA A 42 36.87 -52.14 5.25
C ALA A 42 36.49 -50.66 5.05
N TRP A 43 37.34 -49.72 5.48
CA TRP A 43 37.14 -48.29 5.26
C TRP A 43 37.17 -47.91 3.78
N LEU A 44 38.07 -48.51 2.98
CA LEU A 44 38.14 -48.25 1.54
C LEU A 44 36.90 -48.74 0.80
N TRP A 45 36.44 -49.95 1.10
CA TRP A 45 35.18 -50.44 0.53
C TRP A 45 33.98 -49.62 0.99
N LEU A 46 33.98 -49.15 2.25
CA LEU A 46 32.93 -48.29 2.77
C LEU A 46 32.86 -46.99 1.95
N ALA A 47 34.00 -46.33 1.71
CA ALA A 47 34.07 -45.12 0.89
C ALA A 47 33.47 -45.31 -0.51
N GLU A 48 33.69 -46.45 -1.17
CA GLU A 48 33.10 -46.69 -2.50
C GLU A 48 31.60 -46.97 -2.46
N THR A 49 31.07 -47.44 -1.32
CA THR A 49 29.64 -47.67 -1.15
C THR A 49 28.86 -46.44 -0.70
N GLU A 50 29.53 -45.39 -0.21
CA GLU A 50 28.85 -44.18 0.23
C GLU A 50 28.32 -43.34 -0.93
N SER A 51 27.28 -42.55 -0.68
CA SER A 51 26.59 -41.76 -1.71
C SER A 51 26.88 -40.26 -1.66
N THR A 52 27.33 -39.76 -0.52
CA THR A 52 27.61 -38.33 -0.29
C THR A 52 29.11 -38.08 -0.30
N PHE A 53 29.52 -36.86 -0.67
CA PHE A 53 30.93 -36.47 -0.61
C PHE A 53 31.46 -36.50 0.83
N GLU A 54 30.66 -36.09 1.82
CA GLU A 54 31.07 -36.08 3.23
C GLU A 54 31.38 -37.49 3.75
N ASP A 55 30.47 -38.45 3.54
CA ASP A 55 30.64 -39.81 4.09
C ASP A 55 31.80 -40.54 3.38
N ARG A 56 31.98 -40.30 2.07
CA ARG A 56 33.13 -40.80 1.30
C ARG A 56 34.46 -40.23 1.78
N LEU A 57 34.53 -38.92 1.98
CA LEU A 57 35.73 -38.24 2.48
C LEU A 57 36.06 -38.73 3.89
N HIS A 58 35.05 -38.89 4.75
CA HIS A 58 35.23 -39.42 6.09
C HIS A 58 35.77 -40.85 6.08
N ALA A 59 35.22 -41.74 5.26
CA ALA A 59 35.71 -43.12 5.16
C ALA A 59 37.15 -43.19 4.62
N LEU A 60 37.51 -42.34 3.65
CA LEU A 60 38.89 -42.23 3.14
C LEU A 60 39.85 -41.61 4.19
N GLU A 61 39.39 -40.64 4.98
CA GLU A 61 40.13 -40.06 6.09
C GLU A 61 40.42 -41.13 7.17
N GLN A 62 39.44 -41.97 7.49
CA GLN A 62 39.64 -43.10 8.41
C GLN A 62 40.61 -44.13 7.84
N ALA A 63 40.56 -44.42 6.54
CA ALA A 63 41.55 -45.30 5.90
C ALA A 63 42.98 -44.73 5.99
N LEU A 64 43.14 -43.42 5.78
CA LEU A 64 44.43 -42.72 5.93
C LEU A 64 44.89 -42.62 7.39
N ARG A 65 43.98 -42.59 8.36
CA ARG A 65 44.30 -42.69 9.80
C ARG A 65 44.99 -44.02 10.11
N VAL A 66 44.47 -45.12 9.53
CA VAL A 66 45.02 -46.47 9.72
C VAL A 66 46.35 -46.64 8.98
N ASN A 67 46.42 -46.18 7.72
CA ASN A 67 47.61 -46.28 6.90
C ASN A 67 47.90 -44.95 6.17
N PRO A 68 48.66 -44.05 6.80
CA PRO A 68 48.98 -42.75 6.20
C PRO A 68 49.83 -42.84 4.93
N ALA A 69 50.54 -43.95 4.71
CA ALA A 69 51.47 -44.12 3.58
C ALA A 69 50.82 -44.65 2.30
N ASN A 70 49.50 -44.90 2.29
CA ASN A 70 48.80 -45.41 1.12
C ASN A 70 48.61 -44.33 0.03
N ALA A 71 49.59 -44.24 -0.89
CA ALA A 71 49.60 -43.26 -1.98
C ALA A 71 48.37 -43.29 -2.92
N PRO A 72 47.80 -44.46 -3.28
CA PRO A 72 46.49 -44.53 -3.96
C PRO A 72 45.36 -43.80 -3.22
N VAL A 73 45.24 -44.01 -1.90
CA VAL A 73 44.16 -43.44 -1.07
C VAL A 73 44.35 -41.94 -0.90
N GLN A 74 45.60 -41.48 -0.72
CA GLN A 74 45.92 -40.04 -0.68
C GLN A 74 45.49 -39.33 -1.97
N ARG A 75 45.79 -39.92 -3.13
CA ARG A 75 45.40 -39.36 -4.43
C ARG A 75 43.87 -39.33 -4.58
N ARG A 76 43.18 -40.41 -4.19
CA ARG A 76 41.71 -40.48 -4.24
C ARG A 76 41.06 -39.45 -3.32
N TYR A 77 41.56 -39.30 -2.10
CA TYR A 77 41.09 -38.29 -1.15
C TYR A 77 41.28 -36.87 -1.69
N ALA A 78 42.47 -36.55 -2.21
CA ALA A 78 42.76 -35.23 -2.79
C ALA A 78 41.86 -34.92 -4.01
N GLN A 79 41.63 -35.90 -4.89
CA GLN A 79 40.71 -35.75 -6.03
C GLN A 79 39.27 -35.48 -5.55
N LEU A 80 38.78 -36.29 -4.62
CA LEU A 80 37.43 -36.17 -4.09
C LEU A 80 37.22 -34.84 -3.35
N GLN A 81 38.26 -34.34 -2.68
CA GLN A 81 38.23 -33.03 -2.02
C GLN A 81 38.06 -31.89 -3.03
N VAL A 82 38.73 -31.96 -4.18
CA VAL A 82 38.55 -30.98 -5.28
C VAL A 82 37.14 -31.08 -5.87
N GLU A 83 36.63 -32.29 -6.10
CA GLU A 83 35.27 -32.51 -6.59
C GLU A 83 34.21 -31.98 -5.62
N TRP A 84 34.36 -32.25 -4.32
CA TRP A 84 33.47 -31.74 -3.28
C TRP A 84 33.48 -30.22 -3.21
N GLN A 85 34.66 -29.59 -3.27
CA GLN A 85 34.78 -28.14 -3.31
C GLN A 85 34.12 -27.55 -4.56
N ALA A 86 34.28 -28.16 -5.73
CA ALA A 86 33.63 -27.73 -6.96
C ALA A 86 32.10 -27.84 -6.85
N HIS A 87 31.60 -28.95 -6.31
CA HIS A 87 30.17 -29.16 -6.07
C HIS A 87 29.60 -28.12 -5.08
N GLN A 88 30.31 -27.84 -3.99
CA GLN A 88 29.91 -26.81 -3.02
C GLN A 88 29.83 -25.42 -3.66
N ARG A 89 30.81 -25.05 -4.50
CA ARG A 89 30.78 -23.77 -5.23
C ARG A 89 29.59 -23.70 -6.20
N GLN A 90 29.26 -24.81 -6.87
CA GLN A 90 28.11 -24.86 -7.76
C GLN A 90 26.80 -24.64 -6.99
N VAL A 91 26.59 -25.38 -5.89
CA VAL A 91 25.40 -25.24 -5.04
C VAL A 91 25.28 -23.82 -4.47
N GLN A 92 26.39 -23.23 -4.03
CA GLN A 92 26.43 -21.84 -3.56
C GLN A 92 26.03 -20.87 -4.69
N ALA A 93 26.64 -20.98 -5.86
CA ALA A 93 26.34 -20.12 -7.01
C ALA A 93 24.88 -20.26 -7.48
N GLU A 94 24.32 -21.46 -7.48
CA GLU A 94 22.91 -21.70 -7.81
C GLU A 94 21.97 -21.05 -6.78
N THR A 95 22.31 -21.17 -5.49
CA THR A 95 21.55 -20.57 -4.39
C THR A 95 21.59 -19.05 -4.44
N GLU A 96 22.77 -18.47 -4.65
CA GLU A 96 22.96 -17.02 -4.83
C GLU A 96 22.19 -16.51 -6.06
N ALA A 97 22.27 -17.23 -7.19
CA ALA A 97 21.51 -16.88 -8.39
C ALA A 97 19.99 -17.00 -8.19
N ALA A 98 19.51 -17.96 -7.39
CA ALA A 98 18.09 -18.08 -7.03
C ALA A 98 17.65 -16.91 -6.12
N GLN A 99 18.47 -16.54 -5.13
CA GLN A 99 18.19 -15.40 -4.25
C GLN A 99 18.18 -14.08 -5.03
N ALA A 100 19.14 -13.87 -5.93
CA ALA A 100 19.20 -12.67 -6.79
C ALA A 100 17.98 -12.56 -7.71
N ARG A 101 17.53 -13.68 -8.30
CA ARG A 101 16.30 -13.72 -9.11
C ARG A 101 15.07 -13.35 -8.30
N ARG A 102 14.93 -13.87 -7.08
CA ARG A 102 13.83 -13.52 -6.16
C ARG A 102 13.85 -12.04 -5.79
N ALA A 103 15.01 -11.49 -5.43
CA ALA A 103 15.16 -10.08 -5.10
C ALA A 103 14.79 -9.17 -6.28
N ALA A 104 15.19 -9.53 -7.50
CA ALA A 104 14.82 -8.80 -8.71
C ALA A 104 13.31 -8.85 -9.00
N GLU A 105 12.66 -9.98 -8.76
CA GLU A 105 11.20 -10.12 -8.90
C GLU A 105 10.45 -9.24 -7.89
N VAL A 106 10.87 -9.24 -6.63
CA VAL A 106 10.32 -8.38 -5.57
C VAL A 106 10.44 -6.91 -5.96
N GLU A 107 11.62 -6.45 -6.39
CA GLU A 107 11.83 -5.06 -6.80
C GLU A 107 10.99 -4.70 -8.03
N THR A 108 10.83 -5.63 -8.99
CA THR A 108 9.99 -5.43 -10.17
C THR A 108 8.52 -5.22 -9.78
N ARG A 109 7.98 -6.08 -8.91
CA ARG A 109 6.59 -5.95 -8.41
C ARG A 109 6.40 -4.66 -7.61
N LEU A 110 7.39 -4.29 -6.79
CA LEU A 110 7.38 -3.03 -6.04
C LEU A 110 7.38 -1.80 -6.98
N ALA A 111 8.19 -1.83 -8.03
CA ALA A 111 8.24 -0.79 -9.05
C ALA A 111 6.90 -0.67 -9.81
N GLN A 112 6.25 -1.80 -10.13
CA GLN A 112 4.91 -1.83 -10.73
C GLN A 112 3.87 -1.19 -9.80
N ALA A 113 3.84 -1.56 -8.51
CA ALA A 113 2.94 -0.95 -7.54
C ALA A 113 3.17 0.58 -7.43
N ARG A 114 4.43 1.03 -7.34
CA ARG A 114 4.77 2.47 -7.34
C ARG A 114 4.35 3.18 -8.62
N ALA A 115 4.41 2.54 -9.78
CA ALA A 115 3.93 3.09 -11.04
C ALA A 115 2.40 3.19 -11.07
N ALA A 116 1.68 2.18 -10.58
CA ALA A 116 0.23 2.21 -10.44
C ALA A 116 -0.22 3.35 -9.50
N LEU A 117 0.49 3.58 -8.39
CA LEU A 117 0.24 4.72 -7.49
C LEU A 117 0.42 6.07 -8.17
N ARG A 118 1.50 6.26 -8.93
CA ARG A 118 1.73 7.48 -9.71
C ARG A 118 0.65 7.73 -10.76
N ALA A 119 0.06 6.66 -11.31
CA ALA A 119 -1.06 6.72 -12.24
C ALA A 119 -2.43 6.88 -11.55
N GLY A 120 -2.49 7.00 -10.22
CA GLY A 120 -3.73 7.10 -9.46
C GLY A 120 -4.51 5.79 -9.31
N ARG A 121 -3.98 4.66 -9.81
CA ARG A 121 -4.59 3.32 -9.76
C ARG A 121 -4.31 2.66 -8.41
N ARG A 122 -4.91 3.19 -7.34
CA ARG A 122 -4.64 2.78 -5.95
C ARG A 122 -5.06 1.36 -5.63
N ASP A 123 -6.19 0.88 -6.15
CA ASP A 123 -6.66 -0.50 -5.91
C ASP A 123 -5.71 -1.51 -6.55
N GLU A 124 -5.30 -1.30 -7.81
CA GLU A 124 -4.31 -2.15 -8.49
C GLU A 124 -2.97 -2.19 -7.75
N ALA A 125 -2.50 -1.04 -7.25
CA ALA A 125 -1.30 -0.97 -6.43
C ALA A 125 -1.45 -1.76 -5.13
N ARG A 126 -2.60 -1.64 -4.46
CA ARG A 126 -2.90 -2.40 -3.22
C ARG A 126 -2.88 -3.90 -3.47
N GLU A 127 -3.57 -4.39 -4.49
CA GLU A 127 -3.61 -5.82 -4.83
C GLU A 127 -2.20 -6.36 -5.15
N THR A 128 -1.42 -5.59 -5.93
CA THR A 128 -0.04 -5.95 -6.27
C THR A 128 0.83 -6.07 -5.01
N LEU A 129 0.68 -5.15 -4.06
CA LEU A 129 1.44 -5.16 -2.81
C LEU A 129 0.99 -6.27 -1.85
N LEU A 130 -0.32 -6.55 -1.77
CA LEU A 130 -0.85 -7.68 -0.99
C LEU A 130 -0.31 -9.02 -1.52
N ALA A 131 -0.33 -9.20 -2.85
CA ALA A 131 0.26 -10.39 -3.48
C ALA A 131 1.78 -10.49 -3.28
N LEU A 132 2.48 -9.35 -3.18
CA LEU A 132 3.91 -9.31 -2.91
C LEU A 132 4.22 -9.76 -1.48
N VAL A 133 3.56 -9.17 -0.47
CA VAL A 133 3.84 -9.51 0.94
C VAL A 133 3.38 -10.92 1.31
N ALA A 134 2.42 -11.49 0.59
CA ALA A 134 2.04 -12.90 0.75
C ALA A 134 3.13 -13.88 0.29
N VAL A 135 4.01 -13.46 -0.62
CA VAL A 135 5.15 -14.27 -1.10
C VAL A 135 6.42 -13.95 -0.33
N ASP A 136 6.65 -12.67 -0.03
CA ASP A 136 7.81 -12.20 0.72
C ASP A 136 7.41 -11.14 1.75
N GLU A 137 7.25 -11.59 2.99
CA GLU A 137 6.90 -10.76 4.15
C GLU A 137 8.04 -9.82 4.57
N ARG A 138 9.25 -9.96 4.02
CA ARG A 138 10.43 -9.17 4.41
C ARG A 138 10.53 -7.83 3.69
N CYS A 139 9.59 -7.52 2.79
CA CYS A 139 9.59 -6.28 2.04
C CYS A 139 9.02 -5.12 2.86
N GLU A 140 9.87 -4.43 3.63
CA GLU A 140 9.51 -3.25 4.44
C GLU A 140 8.78 -2.18 3.61
N ALA A 141 9.29 -1.87 2.42
CA ALA A 141 8.71 -0.87 1.54
C ALA A 141 7.28 -1.23 1.08
N ALA A 142 6.99 -2.52 0.92
CA ALA A 142 5.64 -2.97 0.56
C ALA A 142 4.67 -2.78 1.72
N TRP A 143 5.06 -3.18 2.93
CA TRP A 143 4.27 -2.96 4.15
C TRP A 143 4.03 -1.47 4.42
N TRP A 144 5.05 -0.64 4.21
CA TRP A 144 4.93 0.80 4.34
C TRP A 144 3.88 1.38 3.38
N LEU A 145 3.90 1.00 2.11
CA LEU A 145 2.91 1.45 1.13
C LEU A 145 1.51 0.90 1.45
N LEU A 146 1.41 -0.35 1.91
CA LEU A 146 0.13 -0.94 2.34
C LEU A 146 -0.49 -0.17 3.52
N SER A 147 0.32 0.34 4.45
CA SER A 147 -0.19 1.16 5.57
C SER A 147 -0.95 2.42 5.14
N GLU A 148 -0.79 2.86 3.89
CA GLU A 148 -1.52 4.00 3.32
C GLU A 148 -2.70 3.56 2.43
N LEU A 149 -2.64 2.36 1.86
CA LEU A 149 -3.56 1.90 0.81
C LEU A 149 -4.70 1.06 1.34
N VAL A 150 -4.51 0.37 2.46
CA VAL A 150 -5.56 -0.45 3.06
C VAL A 150 -6.59 0.46 3.75
N PRO A 151 -7.91 0.27 3.48
CA PRO A 151 -8.93 1.20 3.95
C PRO A 151 -9.16 1.12 5.46
N ASP A 152 -9.05 -0.06 6.07
CA ASP A 152 -9.32 -0.26 7.48
C ASP A 152 -8.16 0.19 8.37
N VAL A 153 -8.49 0.88 9.47
CA VAL A 153 -7.46 1.42 10.38
C VAL A 153 -6.70 0.31 11.11
N ARG A 154 -7.33 -0.84 11.40
CA ARG A 154 -6.62 -1.96 12.04
C ARG A 154 -5.64 -2.58 11.08
N ASP A 155 -6.00 -2.75 9.82
CA ASP A 155 -5.06 -3.27 8.83
C ASP A 155 -3.89 -2.30 8.58
N GLN A 156 -4.14 -0.99 8.65
CA GLN A 156 -3.06 0.00 8.62
C GLN A 156 -2.11 -0.14 9.82
N ILE A 157 -2.65 -0.42 11.01
CA ILE A 157 -1.86 -0.70 12.23
C ILE A 157 -0.99 -1.95 12.00
N THR A 158 -1.59 -3.06 11.55
CA THR A 158 -0.87 -4.32 11.27
C THR A 158 0.27 -4.10 10.28
N ALA A 159 0.03 -3.35 9.19
CA ALA A 159 1.05 -3.04 8.21
C ALA A 159 2.21 -2.23 8.82
N LEU A 160 1.93 -1.27 9.71
CA LEU A 160 2.94 -0.46 10.38
C LEU A 160 3.73 -1.26 11.43
N GLU A 161 3.08 -2.17 12.14
CA GLU A 161 3.74 -3.10 13.06
C GLU A 161 4.72 -4.02 12.31
N ASN A 162 4.34 -4.50 11.13
CA ASN A 162 5.24 -5.27 10.26
C ASN A 162 6.44 -4.43 9.80
N VAL A 163 6.23 -3.17 9.41
CA VAL A 163 7.35 -2.25 9.09
C VAL A 163 8.30 -2.13 10.26
N LEU A 164 7.80 -1.92 11.48
CA LEU A 164 8.63 -1.75 12.67
C LEU A 164 9.28 -3.05 13.15
N THR A 165 8.69 -4.20 12.83
CA THR A 165 9.31 -5.51 13.06
C THR A 165 10.54 -5.69 12.18
N LEU A 166 10.46 -5.28 10.91
CA LEU A 166 11.57 -5.35 9.95
C LEU A 166 12.62 -4.26 10.20
N ASN A 167 12.16 -3.04 10.46
CA ASN A 167 12.99 -1.87 10.71
C ASN A 167 12.49 -1.14 11.95
N PRO A 168 12.99 -1.52 13.15
CA PRO A 168 12.61 -0.88 14.38
C PRO A 168 12.86 0.62 14.37
N GLN A 169 13.88 1.12 13.64
CA GLN A 169 14.30 2.53 13.65
C GLN A 169 13.48 3.44 12.72
N HIS A 170 12.45 2.93 12.03
CA HIS A 170 11.63 3.72 11.12
C HIS A 170 10.76 4.76 11.88
N ALA A 171 11.28 5.97 12.06
CA ALA A 171 10.65 7.02 12.86
C ALA A 171 9.25 7.43 12.36
N GLU A 172 9.05 7.54 11.04
CA GLU A 172 7.74 7.90 10.46
C GLU A 172 6.69 6.81 10.68
N ALA A 173 7.07 5.53 10.60
CA ALA A 173 6.17 4.41 10.86
C ALA A 173 5.73 4.39 12.33
N ARG A 174 6.63 4.67 13.28
CA ARG A 174 6.27 4.80 14.71
C ARG A 174 5.24 5.90 14.95
N ARG A 175 5.48 7.10 14.43
CA ARG A 175 4.54 8.24 14.57
C ARG A 175 3.18 7.92 13.96
N ARG A 176 3.17 7.36 12.74
CA ARG A 176 1.92 7.00 12.06
C ARG A 176 1.18 5.90 12.82
N LEU A 177 1.91 4.95 13.42
CA LEU A 177 1.31 3.89 14.24
C LEU A 177 0.61 4.47 15.47
N GLU A 178 1.26 5.39 16.20
CA GLU A 178 0.66 6.10 17.34
C GLU A 178 -0.63 6.82 16.92
N ASP A 179 -0.60 7.56 15.79
CA ASP A 179 -1.78 8.23 15.26
C ASP A 179 -2.92 7.26 14.94
N ARG A 180 -2.62 6.12 14.31
CA ARG A 180 -3.63 5.11 13.96
C ARG A 180 -4.18 4.39 15.18
N GLN A 181 -3.34 4.07 16.16
CA GLN A 181 -3.76 3.49 17.42
C GLN A 181 -4.67 4.45 18.19
N HIS A 182 -4.34 5.74 18.23
CA HIS A 182 -5.21 6.75 18.83
C HIS A 182 -6.59 6.80 18.14
N LEU A 183 -6.63 6.75 16.81
CA LEU A 183 -7.90 6.70 16.07
C LEU A 183 -8.68 5.40 16.32
N ALA A 184 -8.00 4.26 16.39
CA ALA A 184 -8.62 2.96 16.67
C ALA A 184 -9.23 2.91 18.09
N ASN A 185 -8.58 3.57 19.05
CA ASN A 185 -9.04 3.68 20.44
C ASN A 185 -10.17 4.71 20.61
N ASN A 186 -10.38 5.60 19.64
CA ASN A 186 -11.43 6.61 19.64
C ASN A 186 -12.47 6.35 18.53
N PRO A 187 -13.33 5.33 18.69
CA PRO A 187 -14.23 4.87 17.63
C PRO A 187 -15.25 5.94 17.16
N LEU A 188 -15.61 6.90 18.02
CA LEU A 188 -16.47 8.02 17.63
C LEU A 188 -15.79 8.93 16.58
N GLU A 189 -14.54 9.31 16.82
CA GLU A 189 -13.77 10.14 15.89
C GLU A 189 -13.46 9.38 14.60
N LEU A 190 -13.16 8.08 14.71
CA LEU A 190 -13.03 7.20 13.54
C LEU A 190 -14.30 7.19 12.68
N GLY A 191 -15.48 7.03 13.30
CA GLY A 191 -16.76 7.07 12.60
C GLY A 191 -16.99 8.40 11.87
N LYS A 192 -16.67 9.54 12.50
CA LYS A 192 -16.78 10.88 11.88
C LYS A 192 -15.88 11.02 10.65
N LEU A 193 -14.65 10.51 10.72
CA LEU A 193 -13.71 10.53 9.60
C LEU A 193 -14.17 9.64 8.44
N LEU A 194 -14.68 8.44 8.73
CA LEU A 194 -15.22 7.52 7.73
C LEU A 194 -16.48 8.07 7.06
N GLU A 195 -17.36 8.68 7.84
CA GLU A 195 -18.57 9.38 7.35
C GLU A 195 -18.18 10.52 6.40
N ALA A 196 -17.19 11.34 6.76
CA ALA A 196 -16.69 12.42 5.92
C ALA A 196 -16.06 11.94 4.59
N ARG A 197 -15.53 10.70 4.57
CA ARG A 197 -15.01 10.04 3.37
C ARG A 197 -16.10 9.34 2.55
N GLY A 198 -17.34 9.30 3.02
CA GLY A 198 -18.44 8.60 2.38
C GLY A 198 -18.42 7.08 2.58
N GLN A 199 -17.57 6.56 3.48
CA GLN A 199 -17.49 5.14 3.82
C GLN A 199 -18.54 4.80 4.88
N LEU A 200 -19.82 4.96 4.51
CA LEU A 200 -20.97 4.87 5.43
C LEU A 200 -21.04 3.54 6.20
N ASP A 201 -20.80 2.41 5.53
CA ASP A 201 -20.88 1.10 6.18
C ASP A 201 -19.83 0.95 7.31
N GLN A 202 -18.59 1.39 7.07
CA GLN A 202 -17.52 1.36 8.07
C GLN A 202 -17.76 2.40 9.18
N ALA A 203 -18.31 3.58 8.83
CA ALA A 203 -18.68 4.61 9.79
C ALA A 203 -19.77 4.10 10.77
N ILE A 204 -20.78 3.39 10.26
CA ILE A 204 -21.82 2.75 11.06
C ILE A 204 -21.21 1.76 12.06
N GLU A 205 -20.26 0.93 11.63
CA GLU A 205 -19.59 -0.02 12.53
C GLU A 205 -18.79 0.70 13.63
N ALA A 206 -18.06 1.76 13.27
CA ALA A 206 -17.31 2.57 14.23
C ALA A 206 -18.24 3.25 15.25
N TYR A 207 -19.36 3.82 14.80
CA TYR A 207 -20.37 4.41 15.69
C TYR A 207 -21.04 3.38 16.59
N LEU A 208 -21.33 2.18 16.07
CA LEU A 208 -21.85 1.08 16.86
C LEU A 208 -20.88 0.73 18.00
N ARG A 209 -19.59 0.52 17.70
CA ARG A 209 -18.58 0.26 18.73
C ARG A 209 -18.49 1.39 19.76
N ALA A 210 -18.51 2.64 19.31
CA ALA A 210 -18.48 3.80 20.21
C ALA A 210 -19.73 3.88 21.11
N SER A 211 -20.91 3.57 20.60
CA SER A 211 -22.16 3.61 21.36
C SER A 211 -22.21 2.56 22.49
N VAL A 212 -21.54 1.42 22.30
CA VAL A 212 -21.50 0.32 23.27
C VAL A 212 -20.34 0.46 24.25
N HIS A 213 -19.14 0.77 23.74
CA HIS A 213 -17.90 0.60 24.51
C HIS A 213 -17.26 1.90 25.00
N ALA A 214 -17.74 3.09 24.60
CA ALA A 214 -17.12 4.32 25.09
C ALA A 214 -17.36 4.52 26.60
N GLU A 215 -16.29 4.85 27.32
CA GLU A 215 -16.32 5.04 28.78
C GLU A 215 -17.24 6.20 29.18
N ALA A 216 -17.15 7.32 28.47
CA ALA A 216 -17.93 8.52 28.73
C ALA A 216 -19.39 8.37 28.24
N PRO A 217 -20.41 8.58 29.10
CA PRO A 217 -21.82 8.51 28.71
C PRO A 217 -22.21 9.48 27.60
N LEU A 218 -21.61 10.69 27.59
CA LEU A 218 -21.83 11.69 26.55
C LEU A 218 -21.36 11.20 25.17
N VAL A 219 -20.23 10.52 25.10
CA VAL A 219 -19.67 9.95 23.86
C VAL A 219 -20.58 8.83 23.35
N ARG A 220 -21.09 7.97 24.23
CA ARG A 220 -22.06 6.94 23.84
C ARG A 220 -23.35 7.53 23.27
N ALA A 221 -23.87 8.57 23.90
CA ALA A 221 -25.08 9.24 23.45
C ALA A 221 -24.88 9.94 22.08
N GLU A 222 -23.73 10.59 21.86
CA GLU A 222 -23.41 11.18 20.56
C GLU A 222 -23.24 10.10 19.48
N ALA A 223 -22.51 9.02 19.79
CA ALA A 223 -22.32 7.90 18.88
C ALA A 223 -23.64 7.24 18.48
N ALA A 224 -24.56 7.04 19.43
CA ALA A 224 -25.89 6.49 19.14
C ALA A 224 -26.70 7.39 18.19
N ARG A 225 -26.71 8.71 18.40
CA ARG A 225 -27.38 9.67 17.49
C ARG A 225 -26.79 9.63 16.09
N ARG A 226 -25.46 9.59 15.98
CA ARG A 226 -24.76 9.51 14.68
C ARG A 226 -24.98 8.17 13.98
N LEU A 227 -25.04 7.07 14.74
CA LEU A 227 -25.36 5.75 14.23
C LEU A 227 -26.74 5.75 13.56
N GLU A 228 -27.76 6.26 14.24
CA GLU A 228 -29.12 6.38 13.70
C GLU A 228 -29.14 7.25 12.43
N ALA A 229 -28.46 8.40 12.45
CA ALA A 229 -28.35 9.28 11.29
C ALA A 229 -27.68 8.59 10.09
N ALA A 230 -26.57 7.89 10.31
CA ALA A 230 -25.82 7.17 9.27
C ALA A 230 -26.64 5.98 8.70
N GLN A 231 -27.36 5.25 9.55
CA GLN A 231 -28.28 4.19 9.11
C GLN A 231 -29.43 4.76 8.27
N HIS A 232 -30.03 5.86 8.71
CA HIS A 232 -31.08 6.53 7.95
C HIS A 232 -30.57 7.03 6.59
N GLN A 233 -29.36 7.58 6.54
CA GLN A 233 -28.70 8.00 5.31
C GLN A 233 -28.45 6.82 4.36
N ARG A 234 -28.03 5.66 4.90
CA ARG A 234 -27.86 4.41 4.13
C ARG A 234 -29.18 3.92 3.50
N HIS A 235 -30.30 4.06 4.20
CA HIS A 235 -31.62 3.62 3.72
C HIS A 235 -32.30 4.59 2.76
N THR A 236 -32.02 5.91 2.84
CA THR A 236 -32.82 6.93 2.13
C THR A 236 -32.32 7.28 0.73
N LYS A 237 -31.02 7.21 0.41
CA LYS A 237 -30.49 7.36 -0.98
C LYS A 237 -29.11 6.70 -1.14
N PRO A 238 -28.81 6.01 -2.27
CA PRO A 238 -27.44 5.73 -2.67
C PRO A 238 -26.80 7.05 -3.15
N ILE A 239 -26.15 7.77 -2.24
CA ILE A 239 -25.47 9.02 -2.59
C ILE A 239 -24.20 8.64 -3.37
N ARG A 240 -24.22 8.86 -4.68
CA ARG A 240 -22.98 8.95 -5.47
C ARG A 240 -22.23 10.15 -4.90
N VAL A 241 -21.22 9.90 -4.08
CA VAL A 241 -20.38 10.95 -3.47
C VAL A 241 -19.65 11.67 -4.60
N ILE A 242 -20.17 12.80 -5.04
CA ILE A 242 -19.50 13.66 -6.01
C ILE A 242 -18.34 14.32 -5.25
N ALA A 243 -17.11 14.16 -5.76
CA ALA A 243 -15.92 14.68 -5.11
C ALA A 243 -16.13 16.17 -4.71
N PRO A 244 -15.72 16.58 -3.50
CA PRO A 244 -15.95 17.95 -3.00
C PRO A 244 -15.49 19.02 -3.98
N ASN A 245 -14.36 18.78 -4.66
CA ASN A 245 -13.78 19.69 -5.65
C ASN A 245 -14.65 19.85 -6.89
N LEU A 246 -15.34 18.80 -7.33
CA LEU A 246 -16.29 18.83 -8.46
C LEU A 246 -17.55 19.61 -8.08
N THR A 247 -18.00 19.49 -6.83
CA THR A 247 -19.15 20.26 -6.32
C THR A 247 -18.80 21.75 -6.23
N LEU A 248 -17.61 22.09 -5.71
CA LEU A 248 -17.06 23.44 -5.69
C LEU A 248 -16.92 24.01 -7.11
N ALA A 249 -16.31 23.26 -8.03
CA ALA A 249 -16.17 23.69 -9.43
C ALA A 249 -17.52 23.89 -10.12
N ARG A 250 -18.52 23.04 -9.84
CA ARG A 250 -19.88 23.20 -10.40
C ARG A 250 -20.57 24.46 -9.87
N LEU A 251 -20.42 24.74 -8.57
CA LEU A 251 -21.04 25.91 -7.93
C LEU A 251 -20.40 27.23 -8.39
N THR A 252 -19.10 27.24 -8.68
CA THR A 252 -18.41 28.43 -9.21
C THR A 252 -18.61 28.60 -10.71
N ALA A 253 -18.57 27.52 -11.49
CA ALA A 253 -18.68 27.59 -12.95
C ALA A 253 -20.11 27.82 -13.44
N GLY A 254 -21.13 27.34 -12.72
CA GLY A 254 -22.54 27.43 -13.14
C GLY A 254 -23.00 28.87 -13.44
N PRO A 255 -22.87 29.82 -12.50
CA PRO A 255 -23.23 31.22 -12.73
C PRO A 255 -22.44 31.87 -13.87
N VAL A 256 -21.17 31.52 -14.02
CA VAL A 256 -20.29 32.04 -15.08
C VAL A 256 -20.73 31.55 -16.46
N VAL A 257 -21.02 30.26 -16.59
CA VAL A 257 -21.55 29.65 -17.82
C VAL A 257 -22.91 30.24 -18.17
N LEU A 258 -23.79 30.43 -17.19
CA LEU A 258 -25.10 31.05 -17.39
C LEU A 258 -24.96 32.49 -17.90
N TYR A 259 -24.08 33.30 -17.29
CA TYR A 259 -23.81 34.66 -17.73
C TYR A 259 -23.24 34.71 -19.15
N ALA A 260 -22.28 33.83 -19.46
CA ALA A 260 -21.70 33.72 -20.80
C ALA A 260 -22.73 33.31 -21.86
N LEU A 261 -23.62 32.37 -21.54
CA LEU A 261 -24.72 31.94 -22.42
C LEU A 261 -25.68 33.10 -22.72
N ILE A 262 -26.07 33.85 -21.68
CA ILE A 262 -26.96 35.00 -21.81
C ILE A 262 -26.30 36.10 -22.65
N LEU A 263 -25.02 36.39 -22.43
CA LEU A 263 -24.26 37.36 -23.20
C LEU A 263 -24.15 36.96 -24.69
N PHE A 264 -23.91 35.66 -24.95
CA PHE A 264 -23.86 35.09 -26.29
C PHE A 264 -25.20 35.16 -27.03
N LEU A 265 -26.30 34.93 -26.32
CA LEU A 265 -27.65 35.06 -26.88
C LEU A 265 -27.93 36.53 -27.27
N GLN A 266 -27.55 37.47 -26.41
CA GLN A 266 -27.80 38.89 -26.61
C GLN A 266 -26.91 39.53 -27.69
N SER A 267 -25.73 38.96 -27.94
CA SER A 267 -24.85 39.40 -29.02
C SER A 267 -25.23 38.83 -30.39
N GLY A 268 -26.39 38.17 -30.49
CA GLY A 268 -26.88 37.57 -31.74
C GLY A 268 -26.01 36.41 -32.21
N LEU A 269 -25.50 35.61 -31.27
CA LEU A 269 -24.58 34.49 -31.49
C LEU A 269 -23.20 34.92 -32.03
N ASN A 270 -22.88 36.23 -31.97
CA ASN A 270 -21.57 36.75 -32.34
C ASN A 270 -20.85 37.33 -31.12
N PRO A 271 -19.88 36.63 -30.52
CA PRO A 271 -19.24 37.05 -29.27
C PRO A 271 -18.44 38.35 -29.42
N LEU A 272 -18.00 38.69 -30.63
CA LEU A 272 -17.20 39.90 -30.91
C LEU A 272 -18.04 41.19 -30.91
N ARG A 273 -19.38 41.09 -30.89
CA ARG A 273 -20.30 42.24 -30.83
C ARG A 273 -20.72 42.60 -29.40
N ALA A 274 -20.26 41.86 -28.40
CA ALA A 274 -20.57 42.18 -27.01
C ALA A 274 -19.88 43.49 -26.61
N PRO A 275 -20.59 44.43 -25.94
CA PRO A 275 -19.95 45.66 -25.49
C PRO A 275 -18.86 45.34 -24.46
N PRO A 276 -17.71 46.03 -24.52
CA PRO A 276 -16.53 45.66 -23.74
C PRO A 276 -16.77 45.69 -22.23
N LEU A 277 -17.69 46.54 -21.74
CA LEU A 277 -18.06 46.60 -20.33
C LEU A 277 -18.83 45.36 -19.86
N LEU A 278 -19.70 44.77 -20.69
CA LEU A 278 -20.36 43.49 -20.38
C LEU A 278 -19.40 42.31 -20.48
N ALA A 279 -18.42 42.38 -21.38
CA ALA A 279 -17.35 41.39 -21.42
C ALA A 279 -16.50 41.43 -20.12
N LEU A 280 -16.17 42.62 -19.61
CA LEU A 280 -15.52 42.80 -18.30
C LEU A 280 -16.41 42.34 -17.13
N GLY A 281 -17.73 42.42 -17.28
CA GLY A 281 -18.70 41.89 -16.31
C GLY A 281 -18.51 40.41 -15.99
N SER A 282 -17.97 39.62 -16.92
CA SER A 282 -17.63 38.20 -16.69
C SER A 282 -16.63 38.01 -15.55
N LEU A 283 -15.65 38.91 -15.39
CA LEU A 283 -14.71 38.90 -14.28
C LEU A 283 -15.42 39.17 -12.94
N GLY A 284 -16.42 40.05 -12.94
CA GLY A 284 -17.27 40.31 -11.79
C GLY A 284 -18.13 39.11 -11.39
N VAL A 285 -18.65 38.35 -12.37
CA VAL A 285 -19.40 37.11 -12.11
C VAL A 285 -18.48 36.00 -11.57
N ILE A 286 -17.26 35.89 -12.09
CA ILE A 286 -16.26 34.94 -11.59
C ILE A 286 -15.88 35.28 -10.14
N LEU A 287 -15.59 36.56 -9.87
CA LEU A 287 -15.22 37.04 -8.54
C LEU A 287 -16.36 36.83 -7.52
N SER A 288 -17.59 37.18 -7.89
CA SER A 288 -18.76 37.00 -7.02
C SER A 288 -19.09 35.52 -6.79
N GLY A 289 -19.04 34.67 -7.82
CA GLY A 289 -19.23 33.22 -7.68
C GLY A 289 -18.19 32.59 -6.75
N PHE A 290 -16.94 33.04 -6.82
CA PHE A 290 -15.89 32.65 -5.90
C PHE A 290 -16.18 33.10 -4.46
N MET A 291 -16.56 34.36 -4.23
CA MET A 291 -16.88 34.89 -2.90
C MET A 291 -18.10 34.21 -2.26
N LEU A 292 -19.17 33.96 -3.03
CA LEU A 292 -20.37 33.27 -2.55
C LEU A 292 -20.07 31.82 -2.17
N THR A 293 -19.22 31.14 -2.94
CA THR A 293 -18.79 29.77 -2.64
C THR A 293 -17.87 29.73 -1.42
N LEU A 294 -16.99 30.72 -1.27
CA LEU A 294 -16.15 30.87 -0.07
C LEU A 294 -16.99 31.06 1.19
N ALA A 295 -18.01 31.91 1.16
CA ALA A 295 -18.86 32.16 2.31
C ALA A 295 -19.64 30.91 2.77
N GLY A 296 -19.95 30.01 1.84
CA GLY A 296 -20.67 28.76 2.08
C GLY A 296 -19.82 27.57 2.51
N THR A 297 -18.48 27.64 2.41
CA THR A 297 -17.59 26.51 2.73
C THR A 297 -16.87 26.73 4.07
N GLU A 298 -16.57 25.64 4.79
CA GLU A 298 -15.77 25.70 6.00
C GLU A 298 -14.30 25.99 5.68
N PRO A 299 -13.65 26.97 6.34
CA PRO A 299 -12.25 27.30 6.08
C PRO A 299 -11.34 26.16 6.56
N ARG A 300 -10.87 25.32 5.64
CA ARG A 300 -9.94 24.21 5.93
C ARG A 300 -8.49 24.50 5.61
N HIS A 301 -8.23 25.43 4.68
CA HIS A 301 -6.86 25.72 4.24
C HIS A 301 -6.24 26.88 5.07
N PRO A 302 -4.95 26.78 5.45
CA PRO A 302 -4.33 27.62 6.48
C PRO A 302 -4.36 29.12 6.17
N GLY A 303 -4.26 29.50 4.90
CA GLY A 303 -4.42 30.90 4.49
C GLY A 303 -5.81 31.48 4.79
N TRP A 304 -6.85 30.66 4.75
CA TRP A 304 -8.24 31.09 4.98
C TRP A 304 -8.57 31.19 6.45
N ILE A 305 -8.06 30.26 7.26
CA ILE A 305 -8.18 30.31 8.72
C ILE A 305 -7.57 31.61 9.26
N ARG A 306 -6.49 32.09 8.64
CA ARG A 306 -5.86 33.38 8.98
C ARG A 306 -6.75 34.60 8.72
N TRP A 307 -7.62 34.54 7.71
CA TRP A 307 -8.48 35.66 7.31
C TRP A 307 -9.88 35.59 7.95
N PHE A 308 -10.46 34.40 8.07
CA PHE A 308 -11.84 34.18 8.53
C PHE A 308 -11.95 33.64 9.96
N GLY A 309 -10.82 33.24 10.55
CA GLY A 309 -10.78 32.56 11.84
C GLY A 309 -10.94 31.04 11.73
N ALA A 310 -10.59 30.34 12.80
CA ALA A 310 -10.82 28.90 12.90
C ALA A 310 -12.33 28.60 12.95
N PRO A 311 -12.76 27.42 12.48
CA PRO A 311 -14.16 27.00 12.57
C PRO A 311 -14.68 27.12 14.03
N GLY A 312 -15.76 27.88 14.22
CA GLY A 312 -16.36 28.16 15.52
C GLY A 312 -15.88 29.44 16.22
N ALA A 313 -14.98 30.23 15.61
CA ALA A 313 -14.53 31.49 16.19
C ALA A 313 -15.65 32.56 16.24
N PRO A 314 -15.72 33.41 17.28
CA PRO A 314 -16.81 34.37 17.47
C PRO A 314 -16.96 35.40 16.32
N GLY A 315 -15.91 35.63 15.53
CA GLY A 315 -15.93 36.54 14.35
C GLY A 315 -16.23 35.87 13.01
N GLU A 316 -16.25 34.54 12.95
CA GLU A 316 -16.32 33.80 11.68
C GLU A 316 -17.66 34.02 10.94
N ARG A 317 -18.77 33.98 11.68
CA ARG A 317 -20.11 34.17 11.10
C ARG A 317 -20.27 35.55 10.47
N LEU A 318 -19.75 36.59 11.13
CA LEU A 318 -19.78 37.95 10.63
C LEU A 318 -18.92 38.10 9.38
N ALA A 319 -17.70 37.56 9.39
CA ALA A 319 -16.80 37.61 8.23
C ALA A 319 -17.41 36.90 7.00
N ARG A 320 -18.10 35.77 7.20
CA ARG A 320 -18.82 35.06 6.14
C ARG A 320 -19.99 35.85 5.58
N VAL A 321 -20.79 36.50 6.44
CA VAL A 321 -21.90 37.35 6.00
C VAL A 321 -21.40 38.56 5.19
N VAL A 322 -20.27 39.16 5.59
CA VAL A 322 -19.65 40.28 4.86
C VAL A 322 -19.15 39.85 3.49
N VAL A 323 -18.49 38.70 3.39
CA VAL A 323 -17.98 38.21 2.10
C VAL A 323 -19.12 37.74 1.18
N TRP A 324 -20.16 37.14 1.76
CA TRP A 324 -21.37 36.81 1.03
C TRP A 324 -22.06 38.06 0.49
N SER A 325 -22.25 39.10 1.32
CA SER A 325 -22.93 40.32 0.92
C SER A 325 -22.14 41.11 -0.12
N ALA A 326 -20.82 41.16 0.00
CA ALA A 326 -19.95 41.75 -1.02
C ALA A 326 -20.02 40.98 -2.35
N GLY A 327 -19.97 39.65 -2.32
CA GLY A 327 -20.14 38.81 -3.51
C GLY A 327 -21.51 39.00 -4.18
N ALA A 328 -22.58 39.01 -3.39
CA ALA A 328 -23.94 39.24 -3.86
C ALA A 328 -24.11 40.65 -4.46
N ALA A 329 -23.51 41.68 -3.85
CA ALA A 329 -23.56 43.05 -4.35
C ALA A 329 -22.87 43.18 -5.71
N VAL A 330 -21.66 42.62 -5.86
CA VAL A 330 -20.94 42.61 -7.15
C VAL A 330 -21.75 41.90 -8.23
N LEU A 331 -22.33 40.73 -7.91
CA LEU A 331 -23.19 40.00 -8.84
C LEU A 331 -24.41 40.83 -9.26
N ALA A 332 -25.12 41.43 -8.30
CA ALA A 332 -26.29 42.25 -8.55
C ALA A 332 -25.97 43.46 -9.43
N LEU A 333 -24.81 44.10 -9.22
CA LEU A 333 -24.38 45.26 -9.99
C LEU A 333 -24.10 44.89 -11.46
N VAL A 334 -23.45 43.74 -11.70
CA VAL A 334 -23.20 43.22 -13.06
C VAL A 334 -24.52 42.90 -13.78
N TYR A 335 -25.46 42.24 -13.11
CA TYR A 335 -26.77 41.92 -13.69
C TYR A 335 -27.66 43.15 -13.89
N LEU A 336 -27.60 44.13 -12.98
CA LEU A 336 -28.32 45.39 -13.12
C LEU A 336 -27.84 46.16 -14.35
N TYR A 337 -26.52 46.29 -14.51
CA TYR A 337 -25.94 46.91 -15.69
C TYR A 337 -26.33 46.14 -16.98
N PHE A 338 -26.29 44.81 -16.94
CA PHE A 338 -26.75 43.97 -18.04
C PHE A 338 -28.21 44.26 -18.45
N VAL A 339 -29.13 44.35 -17.48
CA VAL A 339 -30.56 44.63 -17.74
C VAL A 339 -30.74 46.04 -18.32
N LEU A 340 -30.05 47.05 -17.77
CA LEU A 340 -30.11 48.42 -18.27
C LEU A 340 -29.62 48.50 -19.73
N SER A 341 -28.48 47.87 -20.05
CA SER A 341 -27.97 47.82 -21.42
C SER A 341 -28.87 47.01 -22.38
N ALA A 342 -29.63 46.04 -21.88
CA ALA A 342 -30.64 45.34 -22.67
C ALA A 342 -31.82 46.25 -23.00
N LEU A 343 -32.30 46.99 -22.00
CA LEU A 343 -33.44 47.87 -22.08
C LEU A 343 -33.17 49.08 -22.99
N GLU A 344 -31.97 49.66 -22.91
CA GLU A 344 -31.51 50.73 -23.81
C GLU A 344 -31.52 50.27 -25.28
N ARG A 345 -31.01 49.06 -25.57
CA ARG A 345 -31.03 48.49 -26.92
C ARG A 345 -32.45 48.23 -27.42
N LEU A 346 -33.34 47.73 -26.55
CA LEU A 346 -34.74 47.49 -26.90
C LEU A 346 -35.49 48.80 -27.19
N LEU A 347 -35.30 49.83 -26.37
CA LEU A 347 -35.87 51.17 -26.61
C LEU A 347 -35.34 51.81 -27.89
N GLY A 348 -34.03 51.65 -28.18
CA GLY A 348 -33.42 52.14 -29.41
C GLY A 348 -33.98 51.47 -30.67
N LEU A 349 -34.30 50.18 -30.63
CA LEU A 349 -34.99 49.47 -31.71
C LEU A 349 -36.44 49.96 -31.88
N TRP A 350 -37.14 50.22 -30.77
CA TRP A 350 -38.51 50.71 -30.80
C TRP A 350 -38.62 52.12 -31.41
N ALA A 351 -37.63 52.99 -31.14
CA ALA A 351 -37.57 54.34 -31.71
C ALA A 351 -37.31 54.38 -33.23
N GLN A 352 -36.83 53.28 -33.85
CA GLN A 352 -36.60 53.18 -35.29
C GLN A 352 -37.87 52.83 -36.10
N PHE A 353 -38.98 52.53 -35.42
CA PHE A 353 -40.28 52.28 -36.04
C PHE A 353 -41.30 53.32 -35.55
N PRO A 354 -41.30 54.56 -36.06
CA PRO A 354 -42.41 55.47 -35.82
C PRO A 354 -43.67 54.88 -36.47
N SER A 355 -44.75 54.82 -35.69
CA SER A 355 -46.08 54.32 -36.09
C SER A 355 -46.63 54.98 -37.33
#